data_AF-A0A1Q3V646-F1
#
_entry.id   AF-A0A1Q3V646-F1
#
_cell.length_a   1.000
_cell.length_b   1.000
_cell.length_c   1.000
_cell.angle_alpha   90.00
_cell.angle_beta   90.00
_cell.angle_gamma   90.00
#
_symmetry.space_group_name_H-M   'P 1'
#
loop_
_entity.id
_entity.type
_entity.pdbx_description
1 polymer ?
#
loop_
_entity_poly.entity_id
_entity_poly.type
_entity_poly.pdbx_seq_one_letter_code
_entity_poly.pdbx_strand_id
1 'polypeptide(L)'
;MASELADRGETALRAVDQLLRDRPVKDGPDFSAAIMALSTLRDTLIARHRAGAPALEPLGRLNGVLTVVIAGHYPLGKVPWPHIETARDTLAGLVTELAAMG
;
A
#
# COMPACT_ATOMS: atom_id res chain seq x y z
N MET A 1 13.55 14.09 -1.37
CA MET A 1 12.66 13.39 -2.34
C MET A 1 12.90 11.89 -2.38
N ALA A 2 14.14 11.42 -2.50
CA ALA A 2 14.51 10.00 -2.35
C ALA A 2 14.01 9.40 -1.03
N SER A 3 14.40 10.02 0.09
CA SER A 3 13.98 9.63 1.45
C SER A 3 12.46 9.61 1.60
N GLU A 4 11.76 10.61 1.07
CA GLU A 4 10.30 10.72 1.22
C GLU A 4 9.56 9.50 0.67
N LEU A 5 9.94 8.98 -0.49
CA LEU A 5 9.26 7.82 -1.08
C LEU A 5 9.51 6.54 -0.31
N ALA A 6 10.73 6.36 0.20
CA ALA A 6 11.07 5.26 1.11
C ALA A 6 10.28 5.39 2.43
N ASP A 7 10.23 6.58 3.03
CA ASP A 7 9.50 6.87 4.27
C ASP A 7 7.99 6.61 4.12
N ARG A 8 7.39 7.06 3.01
CA ARG A 8 5.98 6.76 2.69
C ARG A 8 5.76 5.27 2.44
N GLY A 9 6.70 4.61 1.78
CA GLY A 9 6.71 3.17 1.55
C GLY A 9 6.66 2.39 2.86
N GLU A 10 7.61 2.66 3.75
CA GLU A 10 7.65 2.03 5.08
C GLU A 10 6.39 2.33 5.90
N THR A 11 5.89 3.56 5.85
CA THR A 11 4.66 3.94 6.56
C THR A 11 3.47 3.12 6.07
N ALA A 12 3.33 2.96 4.74
CA ALA A 12 2.28 2.14 4.15
C ALA A 12 2.41 0.66 4.53
N LEU A 13 3.63 0.13 4.50
CA LEU A 13 3.89 -1.27 4.88
C LEU A 13 3.55 -1.53 6.35
N ARG A 14 3.96 -0.65 7.27
CA ARG A 14 3.64 -0.77 8.69
C ARG A 14 2.13 -0.71 8.97
N ALA A 15 1.39 0.12 8.22
CA ALA A 15 -0.06 0.20 8.36
C ALA A 15 -0.75 -1.11 7.92
N VAL A 16 -0.30 -1.71 6.81
CA VAL A 16 -0.80 -3.02 6.36
C VAL A 16 -0.40 -4.14 7.32
N ASP A 17 0.81 -4.10 7.88
CA ASP A 17 1.27 -5.04 8.91
C ASP A 17 0.44 -4.93 10.20
N GLN A 18 0.01 -3.73 10.58
CA GLN A 18 -0.91 -3.54 11.72
C GLN A 18 -2.28 -4.14 11.40
N LEU A 19 -2.85 -3.83 10.23
CA LEU A 19 -4.13 -4.39 9.77
C LEU A 19 -4.14 -5.93 9.79
N LEU A 20 -3.06 -6.56 9.30
CA LEU A 20 -2.92 -8.02 9.27
C LEU A 20 -2.72 -8.64 10.65
N ARG A 21 -2.15 -7.90 11.61
CA ARG A 21 -2.02 -8.35 13.01
C ARG A 21 -3.35 -8.29 13.73
N ASP A 22 -4.09 -7.21 13.58
CA ASP A 22 -5.33 -6.99 14.35
C ASP A 22 -6.52 -7.76 13.76
N ARG A 23 -6.49 -8.02 12.44
CA ARG A 23 -7.54 -8.72 11.69
C ARG A 23 -8.96 -8.28 12.08
N PRO A 24 -9.29 -6.98 12.01
CA PRO A 24 -10.59 -6.47 12.42
C PRO A 24 -11.74 -7.15 11.67
N VAL A 25 -12.84 -7.39 12.37
CA VAL A 25 -13.98 -8.16 11.86
C VAL A 25 -14.72 -7.43 10.71
N LYS A 26 -14.68 -6.08 10.67
CA LYS A 26 -15.11 -5.17 9.58
C LYS A 26 -14.99 -3.70 10.00
N ASP A 27 -14.92 -2.76 9.06
CA ASP A 27 -14.96 -1.29 9.25
C ASP A 27 -14.01 -0.74 10.34
N GLY A 28 -12.91 -1.45 10.59
CA GLY A 28 -11.95 -1.10 11.62
C GLY A 28 -11.12 0.13 11.23
N PRO A 29 -10.66 0.93 12.20
CA PRO A 29 -9.78 2.07 11.93
C PRO A 29 -8.50 1.67 11.18
N ASP A 30 -8.06 0.41 11.31
CA ASP A 30 -6.86 -0.11 10.66
C ASP A 30 -6.98 -0.20 9.14
N PHE A 31 -8.18 -0.51 8.61
CA PHE A 31 -8.41 -0.47 7.16
C PHE A 31 -8.29 0.96 6.64
N SER A 32 -8.93 1.91 7.32
CA SER A 32 -8.84 3.33 6.96
C SER A 32 -7.39 3.83 7.03
N ALA A 33 -6.65 3.47 8.07
CA ALA A 33 -5.24 3.82 8.21
C ALA A 33 -4.39 3.25 7.07
N ALA A 34 -4.56 1.96 6.73
CA ALA A 34 -3.84 1.33 5.62
C ALA A 34 -4.17 1.99 4.28
N ILE A 35 -5.46 2.26 3.99
CA ILE A 35 -5.90 2.91 2.75
C ILE A 35 -5.32 4.33 2.63
N MET A 36 -5.31 5.11 3.72
CA MET A 36 -4.74 6.46 3.73
C MET A 36 -3.23 6.44 3.49
N ALA A 37 -2.51 5.52 4.13
CA ALA A 37 -1.06 5.42 3.96
C ALA A 37 -0.67 4.98 2.54
N LEU A 38 -1.38 3.99 1.98
CA LEU A 38 -1.20 3.55 0.59
C LEU A 38 -1.56 4.65 -0.42
N SER A 39 -2.65 5.38 -0.19
CA SER A 39 -3.05 6.50 -1.05
C SER A 39 -2.00 7.62 -1.04
N THR A 40 -1.44 7.93 0.14
CA THR A 40 -0.36 8.91 0.27
C THR A 40 0.87 8.50 -0.56
N LEU A 41 1.30 7.23 -0.46
CA LEU A 41 2.40 6.70 -1.26
C LEU A 41 2.11 6.82 -2.78
N ARG A 42 0.87 6.50 -3.19
CA ARG A 42 0.44 6.59 -4.58
C ARG A 42 0.52 8.03 -5.08
N ASP A 43 0.07 9.00 -4.29
CA ASP A 43 0.09 10.41 -4.66
C ASP A 43 1.53 10.91 -4.85
N THR A 44 2.46 10.47 -3.99
CA THR A 44 3.90 10.74 -4.16
C THR A 44 4.44 10.13 -5.46
N LEU A 45 4.08 8.88 -5.79
CA LEU A 45 4.50 8.24 -7.05
C LEU A 45 3.92 8.94 -8.29
N ILE A 46 2.65 9.35 -8.24
CA ILE A 46 2.00 10.12 -9.32
C ILE A 46 2.73 11.44 -9.53
N ALA A 47 3.07 12.15 -8.45
CA ALA A 47 3.80 13.42 -8.53
C ALA A 47 5.17 13.23 -9.18
N ARG A 48 5.92 12.19 -8.81
CA ARG A 48 7.21 11.86 -9.44
C ARG A 48 7.06 11.47 -10.90
N HIS A 49 6.03 10.69 -11.25
CA HIS A 49 5.77 10.32 -12.63
C HIS A 49 5.50 11.55 -13.50
N ARG A 50 4.66 12.47 -13.01
CA ARG A 50 4.35 13.75 -13.67
C ARG A 50 5.57 14.66 -13.79
N ALA A 51 6.53 14.56 -12.89
CA ALA A 51 7.80 15.26 -12.95
C ALA A 51 8.83 14.59 -13.91
N GLY A 52 8.45 13.53 -14.62
CA GLY A 52 9.28 12.86 -15.63
C GLY A 52 10.02 11.61 -15.16
N ALA A 53 9.80 11.16 -13.91
CA ALA A 53 10.40 9.92 -13.43
C ALA A 53 9.63 8.67 -13.94
N PRO A 54 10.31 7.57 -14.27
CA PRO A 54 9.65 6.31 -14.62
C PRO A 54 9.05 5.66 -13.37
N ALA A 55 7.73 5.76 -13.20
CA ALA A 55 7.00 5.22 -12.04
C ALA A 55 5.72 4.46 -12.40
N LEU A 56 5.47 4.20 -13.69
CA LEU A 56 4.24 3.57 -14.17
C LEU A 56 4.06 2.14 -13.65
N GLU A 57 5.12 1.35 -13.67
CA GLU A 57 5.11 -0.03 -13.18
C GLU A 57 4.95 -0.10 -11.64
N PRO A 58 5.74 0.65 -10.83
CA PRO A 58 5.46 0.84 -9.40
C PRO A 58 4.02 1.25 -9.08
N LEU A 59 3.45 2.19 -9.86
CA LEU A 59 2.07 2.65 -9.69
C LEU A 59 1.06 1.54 -9.97
N GLY A 60 1.28 0.72 -11.00
CA GLY A 60 0.44 -0.42 -11.31
C GLY A 60 0.40 -1.44 -10.17
N ARG A 61 1.57 -1.80 -9.62
CA ARG A 61 1.66 -2.72 -8.47
C ARG A 61 1.00 -2.14 -7.23
N LEU A 62 1.25 -0.87 -6.90
CA LEU A 62 0.62 -0.21 -5.76
C LEU A 62 -0.91 -0.11 -5.89
N ASN A 63 -1.43 0.18 -7.09
CA ASN A 63 -2.87 0.17 -7.34
C ASN A 63 -3.49 -1.21 -7.12
N GLY A 64 -2.79 -2.29 -7.48
CA GLY A 64 -3.20 -3.65 -7.18
C GLY A 64 -3.33 -3.88 -5.67
N VAL A 65 -2.31 -3.50 -4.90
CA VAL A 65 -2.33 -3.58 -3.43
C VAL A 65 -3.50 -2.79 -2.84
N LEU A 66 -3.67 -1.52 -3.25
CA LEU A 66 -4.74 -0.67 -2.76
C LEU A 66 -6.14 -1.23 -3.06
N THR A 67 -6.32 -1.80 -4.26
CA THR A 67 -7.59 -2.43 -4.67
C THR A 67 -7.95 -3.60 -3.75
N VAL A 68 -6.97 -4.46 -3.43
CA VAL A 68 -7.19 -5.60 -2.52
C VAL A 68 -7.54 -5.13 -1.10
N VAL A 69 -6.84 -4.11 -0.58
CA VAL A 69 -7.12 -3.58 0.77
C VAL A 69 -8.50 -2.92 0.83
N ILE A 70 -8.89 -2.16 -0.19
CA ILE A 70 -10.24 -1.57 -0.28
C ILE A 70 -11.32 -2.66 -0.35
N ALA A 71 -11.13 -3.70 -1.17
CA ALA A 71 -12.05 -4.83 -1.24
C ALA A 71 -12.13 -5.59 0.11
N GLY A 72 -11.03 -5.60 0.88
CA GLY A 72 -11.01 -6.14 2.24
C GLY A 72 -11.77 -5.28 3.27
N HIS A 73 -11.80 -3.96 3.08
CA HIS A 73 -12.56 -3.05 3.93
C HIS A 73 -14.07 -3.24 3.75
N TYR A 74 -14.50 -3.48 2.51
CA TYR A 74 -15.90 -3.68 2.14
C TYR A 74 -16.13 -5.08 1.52
N PRO A 75 -15.94 -6.17 2.28
CA PRO A 75 -15.97 -7.50 1.72
C PRO A 75 -17.39 -7.92 1.37
N LEU A 76 -17.56 -8.60 0.23
CA LEU A 76 -18.76 -9.39 -0.07
C LEU A 76 -18.68 -10.72 0.70
N GLY A 77 -18.87 -10.65 2.02
CA GLY A 77 -18.78 -11.81 2.93
C GLY A 77 -17.67 -11.64 3.97
N LYS A 78 -16.76 -12.62 4.04
CA LYS A 78 -15.60 -12.57 4.96
C LYS A 78 -14.48 -11.74 4.35
N VAL A 79 -13.70 -11.08 5.20
CA VAL A 79 -12.47 -10.40 4.77
C VAL A 79 -11.52 -11.43 4.12
N PRO A 80 -11.02 -11.17 2.90
CA PRO A 80 -10.13 -12.08 2.18
C PRO A 80 -8.68 -11.97 2.68
N TRP A 81 -8.42 -12.33 3.94
CA TRP A 81 -7.09 -12.21 4.57
C TRP A 81 -5.92 -12.77 3.74
N PRO A 82 -6.02 -13.95 3.10
CA PRO A 82 -4.92 -14.46 2.27
C PRO A 82 -4.57 -13.54 1.10
N HIS A 83 -5.55 -12.85 0.51
CA HIS A 83 -5.29 -11.88 -0.55
C HIS A 83 -4.61 -10.62 -0.01
N ILE A 84 -4.97 -10.18 1.20
CA ILE A 84 -4.33 -9.04 1.87
C ILE A 84 -2.88 -9.38 2.25
N GLU A 85 -2.61 -10.63 2.68
CA GLU A 85 -1.24 -11.13 2.91
C GLU A 85 -0.40 -11.08 1.62
N THR A 86 -0.92 -11.58 0.50
CA THR A 86 -0.25 -11.48 -0.82
C THR A 86 -0.02 -10.03 -1.25
N ALA A 87 -1.01 -9.15 -1.01
CA ALA A 87 -0.88 -7.73 -1.32
C ALA A 87 0.20 -7.07 -0.46
N ARG A 88 0.32 -7.46 0.81
CA ARG A 88 1.39 -7.02 1.71
C ARG A 88 2.76 -7.46 1.22
N ASP A 89 2.93 -8.69 0.75
CA ASP A 89 4.22 -9.16 0.24
C ASP A 89 4.62 -8.43 -1.05
N THR A 90 3.65 -8.18 -1.93
CA THR A 90 3.85 -7.32 -3.10
C THR A 90 4.30 -5.92 -2.70
N LEU A 91 3.67 -5.33 -1.66
CA LEU A 91 4.05 -4.03 -1.12
C LEU A 91 5.46 -4.05 -0.53
N ALA A 92 5.84 -5.08 0.21
CA ALA A 92 7.17 -5.20 0.81
C ALA A 92 8.28 -5.24 -0.25
N GLY A 93 8.07 -5.99 -1.33
CA GLY A 93 8.97 -5.99 -2.50
C GLY A 93 9.06 -4.59 -3.12
N LEU A 94 7.92 -3.95 -3.34
CA LEU A 94 7.86 -2.59 -3.87
C LEU A 94 8.61 -1.59 -2.99
N VAL A 95 8.43 -1.62 -1.67
CA VAL A 95 9.14 -0.70 -0.74
C VAL A 95 10.65 -0.87 -0.82
N THR A 96 11.13 -2.12 -0.94
CA THR A 96 12.56 -2.41 -1.11
C THR A 96 13.11 -1.78 -2.39
N GLU A 97 12.38 -1.90 -3.49
CA GLU A 97 12.77 -1.28 -4.76
C GLU A 97 12.73 0.25 -4.70
N LEU A 98 11.70 0.83 -4.07
CA LEU A 98 11.56 2.28 -3.89
C LEU A 98 12.70 2.88 -3.07
N ALA A 99 13.18 2.15 -2.05
CA ALA A 99 14.36 2.54 -1.29
C ALA A 99 15.64 2.50 -2.16
N ALA A 100 15.74 1.56 -3.10
CA ALA A 100 16.87 1.48 -4.04
C ALA A 100 16.82 2.50 -5.18
N MET A 101 15.63 3.03 -5.50
CA MET A 101 15.42 4.13 -6.46
C MET A 101 15.70 5.53 -5.86
N GLY A 102 16.04 5.59 -4.57
CA GLY A 102 16.37 6.81 -3.84
C GLY A 102 17.69 7.43 -4.27
#